data_AF-A0A0L8HN16-F1
#
_entry.id   AF-A0A0L8HN16-F1
#
_cell.length_a   1.000
_cell.length_b   1.000
_cell.length_c   1.000
_cell.angle_alpha   90.00
_cell.angle_beta   90.00
_cell.angle_gamma   90.00
#
_symmetry.space_group_name_H-M   'P 1'
#
loop_
_entity.id
_entity.type
_entity.pdbx_description
1 polymer ?
#
loop_
_entity_poly.entity_id
_entity_poly.type
_entity_poly.pdbx_seq_one_letter_code
_entity_poly.pdbx_strand_id
1 'polypeptide(L)'
;MPRIHNRKPGSRSYKSYSQKRLDKAAADIKTKKITLRKVSAVYKIPVGTMSHRLNNKYSRQPGHASVFSEKEAAFVVHITAVAEWGFPFDSMDLRVLAHNYVTAICRTIRQFKTIFLQLNRLIQF
;
A
#
# COMPACT_ATOMS: atom_id res chain seq x y z
N MET A 1 -13.42 23.23 32.33
CA MET A 1 -13.15 22.09 31.42
C MET A 1 -11.91 22.40 30.61
N PRO A 2 -11.00 21.42 30.37
CA PRO A 2 -9.82 21.63 29.51
C PRO A 2 -10.22 21.90 28.06
N ARG A 3 -9.45 22.74 27.35
CA ARG A 3 -9.68 23.06 25.94
C ARG A 3 -9.35 21.84 25.05
N ILE A 4 -10.32 21.38 24.27
CA ILE A 4 -10.12 20.29 23.28
C ILE A 4 -9.51 20.91 22.01
N HIS A 5 -8.26 20.57 21.71
CA HIS A 5 -7.55 21.05 20.51
C HIS A 5 -7.74 20.10 19.32
N ASN A 6 -8.80 20.29 18.53
CA ASN A 6 -9.00 19.57 17.27
C ASN A 6 -8.27 20.28 16.11
N ARG A 7 -7.34 19.60 15.45
CA ARG A 7 -6.68 20.12 14.24
C ARG A 7 -7.62 20.01 13.05
N LYS A 8 -7.57 21.00 12.13
CA LYS A 8 -8.32 20.96 10.87
C LYS A 8 -7.86 19.75 10.03
N PRO A 9 -8.76 18.84 9.59
CA PRO A 9 -8.41 17.76 8.67
C PRO A 9 -7.69 18.33 7.43
N GLY A 10 -6.62 17.68 6.98
CA GLY A 10 -5.82 18.13 5.84
C GLY A 10 -4.79 19.25 6.12
N SER A 11 -4.76 19.83 7.33
CA SER A 11 -3.78 20.88 7.69
C SER A 11 -2.32 20.38 7.76
N ARG A 12 -2.09 19.08 7.75
CA ARG A 12 -0.75 18.49 7.80
C ARG A 12 -0.13 18.48 6.41
N SER A 13 0.98 19.20 6.24
CA SER A 13 1.83 19.05 5.05
C SER A 13 2.62 17.75 5.13
N TYR A 14 2.36 16.80 4.23
CA TYR A 14 3.00 15.48 4.21
C TYR A 14 4.34 15.46 3.44
N LYS A 15 4.48 16.26 2.38
CA LYS A 15 5.68 16.30 1.52
C LYS A 15 5.90 17.70 0.95
N SER A 16 7.08 18.28 1.22
CA SER A 16 7.44 19.65 0.80
C SER A 16 8.45 19.69 -0.36
N TYR A 17 8.79 18.55 -0.96
CA TYR A 17 9.81 18.44 -2.00
C TYR A 17 9.32 17.60 -3.18
N SER A 18 9.76 17.96 -4.39
CA SER A 18 9.42 17.20 -5.61
C SER A 18 10.35 16.01 -5.81
N GLN A 19 9.86 14.99 -6.50
CA GLN A 19 10.64 13.77 -6.78
C GLN A 19 11.89 14.08 -7.61
N LYS A 20 11.75 14.95 -8.63
CA LYS A 20 12.87 15.43 -9.46
C LYS A 20 14.01 16.04 -8.64
N ARG A 21 13.70 16.87 -7.63
CA ARG A 21 14.72 17.47 -6.75
C ARG A 21 15.41 16.43 -5.89
N LEU A 22 14.67 15.45 -5.42
CA LEU A 22 15.18 14.36 -4.58
C LEU A 22 16.16 13.48 -5.36
N ASP A 23 15.81 13.09 -6.58
CA ASP A 23 16.66 12.25 -7.42
C ASP A 23 17.91 13.01 -7.88
N LYS A 24 17.80 14.32 -8.21
CA LYS A 24 18.96 15.18 -8.50
C LYS A 24 19.89 15.32 -7.30
N ALA A 25 19.34 15.58 -6.11
CA ALA A 25 20.13 15.65 -4.89
C ALA A 25 20.86 14.33 -4.59
N ALA A 26 20.20 13.18 -4.83
CA ALA A 26 20.82 11.88 -4.66
C ALA A 26 21.97 11.65 -5.64
N ALA A 27 21.82 12.07 -6.91
CA ALA A 27 22.89 12.00 -7.91
C ALA A 27 24.09 12.87 -7.53
N ASP A 28 23.86 14.13 -7.13
CA ASP A 28 24.94 15.04 -6.77
C ASP A 28 25.77 14.53 -5.57
N ILE A 29 25.11 13.94 -4.57
CA ILE A 29 25.79 13.31 -3.43
C ILE A 29 26.63 12.10 -3.87
N LYS A 30 26.09 11.25 -4.75
CA LYS A 30 26.83 10.10 -5.31
C LYS A 30 28.06 10.55 -6.09
N THR A 31 27.96 11.62 -6.86
CA THR A 31 29.08 12.24 -7.59
C THR A 31 30.01 13.10 -6.71
N LYS A 32 29.80 13.14 -5.39
CA LYS A 32 30.56 13.93 -4.41
C LYS A 32 30.59 15.44 -4.67
N LYS A 33 29.66 15.99 -5.46
CA LYS A 33 29.53 17.44 -5.70
C LYS A 33 29.08 18.20 -4.45
N ILE A 34 28.23 17.57 -3.65
CA ILE A 34 27.71 18.12 -2.39
C ILE A 34 27.80 17.06 -1.28
N THR A 35 28.05 17.52 -0.06
CA THR A 35 27.98 16.66 1.12
C THR A 35 26.55 16.60 1.67
N LEU A 36 26.22 15.51 2.37
CA LEU A 36 24.90 15.30 2.99
C LEU A 36 24.43 16.50 3.83
N ARG A 37 25.37 17.15 4.54
CA ARG A 37 25.11 18.33 5.39
C ARG A 37 24.66 19.56 4.60
N LYS A 38 25.15 19.73 3.36
CA LYS A 38 24.82 20.88 2.51
C LYS A 38 23.53 20.69 1.71
N VAL A 39 22.94 19.49 1.69
CA VAL A 39 21.77 19.18 0.86
C VAL A 39 20.55 20.01 1.24
N SER A 40 20.33 20.24 2.55
CA SER A 40 19.19 21.00 3.04
C SER A 40 19.20 22.44 2.51
N ALA A 41 20.37 23.07 2.49
CA ALA A 41 20.52 24.45 2.00
C ALA A 41 20.27 24.55 0.48
N VAL A 42 20.80 23.62 -0.31
CA VAL A 42 20.74 23.69 -1.78
C VAL A 42 19.38 23.23 -2.32
N TYR A 43 18.87 22.11 -1.80
CA TYR A 43 17.71 21.43 -2.35
C TYR A 43 16.42 21.64 -1.55
N LYS A 44 16.49 22.27 -0.37
CA LYS A 44 15.38 22.41 0.58
C LYS A 44 14.77 21.06 0.99
N ILE A 45 15.62 20.02 1.07
CA ILE A 45 15.24 18.66 1.49
C ILE A 45 15.88 18.37 2.85
N PRO A 46 15.12 17.92 3.86
CA PRO A 46 15.69 17.57 5.16
C PRO A 46 16.79 16.51 5.03
N VAL A 47 17.89 16.70 5.76
CA VAL A 47 19.07 15.81 5.74
C VAL A 47 18.68 14.35 6.04
N GLY A 48 17.79 14.13 7.01
CA GLY A 48 17.29 12.81 7.35
C GLY A 48 16.59 12.10 6.19
N THR A 49 15.81 12.83 5.38
CA THR A 49 15.14 12.27 4.19
C THR A 49 16.17 11.71 3.21
N MET A 50 17.25 12.46 2.96
CA MET A 50 18.32 12.02 2.06
C MET A 50 19.11 10.86 2.64
N SER A 51 19.41 10.88 3.94
CA SER A 51 20.06 9.76 4.62
C SER A 51 19.24 8.47 4.50
N HIS A 52 17.93 8.52 4.75
CA HIS A 52 17.05 7.38 4.59
C HIS A 52 16.98 6.87 3.15
N ARG A 53 16.97 7.78 2.17
CA ARG A 53 16.98 7.43 0.74
C ARG A 53 18.29 6.74 0.35
N LEU A 54 19.43 7.27 0.75
CA LEU A 54 20.75 6.71 0.41
C LEU A 54 20.95 5.33 1.04
N ASN A 55 20.45 5.12 2.25
CA ASN A 55 20.49 3.85 2.96
C ASN A 55 19.32 2.92 2.61
N ASN A 56 18.46 3.27 1.63
CA ASN A 56 17.28 2.50 1.23
C ASN A 56 16.34 2.09 2.40
N LYS A 57 16.27 2.88 3.49
CA LYS A 57 15.55 2.51 4.72
C LYS A 57 14.04 2.32 4.52
N TYR A 58 13.45 3.07 3.61
CA TYR A 58 12.01 3.06 3.29
C TYR A 58 11.79 2.85 1.79
N SER A 59 12.35 1.77 1.25
CA SER A 59 12.23 1.42 -0.18
C SER A 59 10.89 0.76 -0.55
N ARG A 60 10.16 0.23 0.44
CA ARG A 60 8.86 -0.42 0.23
C ARG A 60 7.76 0.61 -0.02
N GLN A 61 6.73 0.18 -0.75
CA GLN A 61 5.53 0.99 -0.93
C GLN A 61 4.93 1.34 0.44
N PRO A 62 4.59 2.61 0.69
CA PRO A 62 3.99 3.01 1.95
C PRO A 62 2.60 2.37 2.08
N GLY A 63 2.36 1.69 3.20
CA GLY A 63 1.09 1.02 3.49
C GLY A 63 1.26 -0.43 3.93
N HIS A 64 0.13 -1.11 4.13
CA HIS A 64 0.12 -2.55 4.36
C HIS A 64 0.46 -3.28 3.06
N ALA A 65 1.28 -4.33 3.13
CA ALA A 65 1.62 -5.12 1.95
C ALA A 65 0.34 -5.72 1.31
N SER A 66 0.30 -5.78 -0.02
CA SER A 66 -0.79 -6.49 -0.70
C SER A 66 -0.83 -7.93 -0.22
N VAL A 67 -2.03 -8.41 0.11
CA VAL A 67 -2.19 -9.81 0.50
C VAL A 67 -2.13 -10.72 -0.73
N PHE A 68 -2.59 -10.21 -1.88
CA PHE A 68 -2.51 -10.92 -3.14
C PHE A 68 -1.17 -10.64 -3.84
N SER A 69 -0.57 -11.69 -4.38
CA SER A 69 0.67 -11.65 -5.17
C SER A 69 0.41 -11.29 -6.63
N GLU A 70 1.46 -10.97 -7.39
CA GLU A 70 1.33 -10.61 -8.82
C GLU A 70 0.71 -11.72 -9.67
N LYS A 71 0.93 -13.00 -9.31
CA LYS A 71 0.31 -14.13 -9.99
C LYS A 71 -1.22 -14.14 -9.86
N GLU A 72 -1.72 -13.57 -8.78
CA GLU A 72 -3.14 -13.50 -8.45
C GLU A 72 -3.81 -12.28 -9.13
N ALA A 73 -3.05 -11.43 -9.81
CA ALA A 73 -3.60 -10.39 -10.68
C ALA A 73 -4.42 -10.97 -11.85
N ALA A 74 -4.17 -12.23 -12.23
CA ALA A 74 -4.96 -12.94 -13.23
C ALA A 74 -6.46 -13.05 -12.84
N PHE A 75 -6.79 -13.05 -11.53
CA PHE A 75 -8.19 -13.04 -11.09
C PHE A 75 -8.95 -11.86 -11.64
N VAL A 76 -8.34 -10.67 -11.66
CA VAL A 76 -9.00 -9.46 -12.16
C VAL A 76 -9.34 -9.62 -13.63
N VAL A 77 -8.41 -10.15 -14.44
CA VAL A 77 -8.63 -10.38 -15.87
C VAL A 77 -9.80 -11.35 -16.10
N HIS A 78 -9.85 -12.44 -15.35
CA HIS A 78 -10.93 -13.42 -15.48
C HIS A 78 -12.28 -12.88 -14.99
N ILE A 79 -12.30 -12.13 -13.88
CA ILE A 79 -13.52 -11.48 -13.37
C ILE A 79 -14.06 -10.48 -14.39
N THR A 80 -13.18 -9.70 -15.02
CA THR A 80 -13.58 -8.75 -16.07
C THR A 80 -14.16 -9.49 -17.28
N ALA A 81 -13.51 -10.56 -17.76
CA ALA A 81 -14.03 -11.34 -18.88
C ALA A 81 -15.42 -11.96 -18.59
N VAL A 82 -15.64 -12.48 -17.38
CA VAL A 82 -16.94 -13.05 -16.98
C VAL A 82 -18.01 -11.95 -16.84
N ALA A 83 -17.62 -10.76 -16.38
CA ALA A 83 -18.51 -9.60 -16.36
C ALA A 83 -18.90 -9.16 -17.77
N GLU A 84 -17.96 -9.16 -18.73
CA GLU A 84 -18.23 -8.89 -20.14
C GLU A 84 -19.17 -9.92 -20.77
N TRP A 85 -19.13 -11.19 -20.32
CA TRP A 85 -20.07 -12.24 -20.73
C TRP A 85 -21.45 -12.13 -20.08
N GLY A 86 -21.72 -11.08 -19.30
CA GLY A 86 -23.02 -10.79 -18.73
C GLY A 86 -23.23 -11.29 -17.31
N PHE A 87 -22.17 -11.72 -16.61
CA PHE A 87 -22.22 -12.14 -15.21
C PHE A 87 -21.34 -11.23 -14.35
N PRO A 88 -21.80 -10.01 -14.02
CA PRO A 88 -21.04 -9.10 -13.17
C PRO A 88 -20.99 -9.64 -11.73
N PHE A 89 -19.81 -9.54 -11.11
CA PHE A 89 -19.61 -9.93 -9.71
C PHE A 89 -19.99 -8.77 -8.78
N ASP A 90 -20.75 -9.05 -7.74
CA ASP A 90 -20.95 -8.10 -6.65
C ASP A 90 -19.76 -8.13 -5.67
N SER A 91 -19.65 -7.07 -4.88
CA SER A 91 -18.72 -6.92 -3.76
C SER A 91 -18.72 -8.13 -2.81
N MET A 92 -19.87 -8.78 -2.61
CA MET A 92 -19.96 -10.00 -1.81
C MET A 92 -19.29 -11.20 -2.50
N ASP A 93 -19.53 -11.39 -3.79
CA ASP A 93 -18.95 -12.50 -4.57
C ASP A 93 -17.43 -12.39 -4.61
N LEU A 94 -16.90 -11.17 -4.81
CA LEU A 94 -15.47 -10.91 -4.76
C LEU A 94 -14.87 -11.26 -3.40
N ARG A 95 -15.58 -10.95 -2.30
CA ARG A 95 -15.14 -11.29 -0.95
C ARG A 95 -15.12 -12.80 -0.72
N VAL A 96 -16.15 -13.52 -1.17
CA VAL A 96 -16.24 -14.98 -1.04
C VAL A 96 -15.15 -15.66 -1.88
N LEU A 97 -14.96 -15.23 -3.13
CA LEU A 97 -13.91 -15.74 -4.02
C LEU A 97 -12.53 -15.56 -3.39
N ALA A 98 -12.22 -14.35 -2.93
CA ALA A 98 -10.97 -14.03 -2.24
C ALA A 98 -10.76 -14.87 -0.96
N HIS A 99 -11.80 -15.02 -0.14
CA HIS A 99 -11.76 -15.83 1.06
C HIS A 99 -11.48 -17.31 0.74
N ASN A 100 -12.21 -17.88 -0.21
CA ASN A 100 -12.08 -19.28 -0.60
C ASN A 100 -10.69 -19.59 -1.15
N TYR A 101 -10.15 -18.70 -1.98
CA TYR A 101 -8.79 -18.83 -2.50
C TYR A 101 -7.74 -18.85 -1.39
N VAL A 102 -7.81 -17.87 -0.48
CA VAL A 102 -6.90 -17.77 0.67
C VAL A 102 -6.99 -19.01 1.57
N THR A 103 -8.22 -19.50 1.79
CA THR A 103 -8.49 -20.70 2.59
C THR A 103 -7.92 -21.95 1.92
N ALA A 104 -8.02 -22.06 0.59
CA ALA A 104 -7.45 -23.17 -0.18
C ALA A 104 -5.91 -23.21 -0.10
N ILE A 105 -5.27 -22.05 0.04
CA ILE A 105 -3.81 -21.94 0.24
C ILE A 105 -3.41 -22.07 1.72
N CYS A 106 -4.38 -22.31 2.62
CA CYS A 106 -4.17 -22.43 4.06
C CYS A 106 -3.50 -21.19 4.69
N ARG A 107 -3.80 -19.99 4.17
CA ARG A 107 -3.33 -18.72 4.77
C ARG A 107 -4.41 -18.11 5.65
N THR A 108 -4.06 -17.66 6.85
CA THR A 108 -5.00 -16.98 7.75
C THR A 108 -4.79 -15.47 7.69
N ILE A 109 -5.80 -14.74 7.23
CA ILE A 109 -5.77 -13.28 7.09
C ILE A 109 -6.74 -12.66 8.10
N ARG A 110 -6.29 -11.67 8.88
CA ARG A 110 -7.11 -11.03 9.93
C ARG A 110 -8.34 -10.31 9.40
N GLN A 111 -8.28 -9.80 8.17
CA GLN A 111 -9.36 -9.09 7.48
C GLN A 111 -10.53 -10.01 7.11
N PHE A 112 -10.28 -11.29 6.91
CA PHE A 112 -11.28 -12.31 6.63
C PHE A 112 -11.66 -13.00 7.94
N LYS A 113 -12.60 -12.43 8.69
CA LYS A 113 -13.17 -13.11 9.86
C LYS A 113 -14.05 -14.27 9.37
N THR A 114 -13.84 -15.46 9.93
CA THR A 114 -14.53 -16.73 9.65
C THR A 114 -16.04 -16.74 9.97
N ILE A 115 -16.65 -15.59 10.21
CA ILE A 115 -18.01 -15.47 10.75
C ILE A 115 -19.06 -15.95 9.72
N PHE A 116 -18.76 -15.94 8.42
CA PHE A 116 -19.80 -16.15 7.39
C PHE A 116 -19.93 -17.58 6.85
N LEU A 117 -18.93 -18.46 7.01
CA LEU A 117 -18.93 -19.79 6.35
C LEU A 117 -19.35 -20.96 7.26
N GLN A 118 -19.75 -20.70 8.51
CA GLN A 118 -20.33 -21.75 9.37
C GLN A 118 -21.75 -22.14 8.97
N LEU A 119 -22.43 -21.39 8.08
CA LEU A 119 -23.82 -21.63 7.72
C LEU A 119 -24.05 -22.72 6.66
N ASN A 120 -23.04 -23.15 5.90
CA ASN A 120 -23.21 -24.13 4.81
C ASN A 120 -22.47 -25.47 5.00
N ARG A 121 -21.96 -25.77 6.21
CA ARG A 121 -21.46 -27.12 6.54
C ARG A 121 -22.51 -28.01 7.24
N LEU A 122 -23.80 -27.68 7.12
CA LEU A 122 -24.91 -28.49 7.67
C LEU A 122 -25.84 -29.07 6.60
N ILE A 123 -25.48 -29.00 5.32
CA ILE A 123 -26.23 -29.68 4.25
C ILE A 123 -25.25 -30.53 3.45
N GLN A 124 -24.86 -31.66 4.02
CA GLN A 124 -24.45 -32.82 3.25
C GLN A 124 -25.43 -33.94 3.60
N PHE A 125 -26.24 -34.32 2.60
CA PHE A 125 -26.99 -35.57 2.58
C PHE A 125 -26.02 -36.74 2.39
#